data_AF-A0A8H3KVT1-F1
#
_entry.id   AF-A0A8H3KVT1-F1
#
_cell.length_a   1.000
_cell.length_b   1.000
_cell.length_c   1.000
_cell.angle_alpha   90.00
_cell.angle_beta   90.00
_cell.angle_gamma   90.00
#
_symmetry.space_group_name_H-M   'P 1'
#
loop_
_entity.id
_entity.type
_entity.pdbx_description
1 polymer ?
#
loop_
_entity_poly.entity_id
_entity_poly.type
_entity_poly.pdbx_seq_one_letter_code
_entity_poly.pdbx_strand_id
1 'polypeptide(L)' 'MGMNGAPFEILLMFFEVEQMNSPFKNCIDLYYQHHVDPNTPIEDTVCTLAKLVKEGKVKYIGLSECSAETLRRVYGI' A
#
# COMPACT_ATOMS: atom_id res chain seq x y z
N MET A 1 3.64 6.18 -16.96
CA MET A 1 3.89 7.07 -15.82
C MET A 1 4.18 6.18 -14.63
N GLY A 2 5.35 6.33 -14.01
CA GLY A 2 5.79 5.41 -12.96
C GLY A 2 4.95 5.56 -11.71
N MET A 3 4.39 4.44 -11.24
CA MET A 3 3.67 4.35 -9.97
C MET A 3 4.62 4.76 -8.85
N ASN A 4 4.25 5.78 -8.07
CA ASN A 4 5.06 6.30 -6.97
C ASN A 4 4.35 6.05 -5.62
N GLY A 5 4.98 6.45 -4.50
CA GLY A 5 4.47 6.17 -3.16
C GLY A 5 3.40 7.14 -2.68
N ALA A 6 2.98 8.11 -3.51
CA ALA A 6 2.06 9.16 -3.10
C ALA A 6 0.68 8.57 -2.76
N PRO A 7 0.01 9.07 -1.70
CA PRO A 7 -1.32 8.60 -1.30
C PRO A 7 -2.35 8.53 -2.43
N PHE A 8 -2.38 9.55 -3.29
CA PHE A 8 -3.32 9.61 -4.41
C PHE A 8 -3.08 8.49 -5.43
N GLU A 9 -1.81 8.25 -5.80
CA GLU A 9 -1.43 7.22 -6.77
C GLU A 9 -1.69 5.81 -6.23
N ILE A 10 -1.44 5.57 -4.94
CA ILE A 10 -1.75 4.30 -4.27
C ILE A 10 -3.26 4.01 -4.35
N LEU A 11 -4.10 5.01 -4.06
CA LEU A 11 -5.56 4.83 -4.10
C LEU A 11 -6.07 4.60 -5.52
N LEU A 12 -5.50 5.31 -6.50
CA LEU A 12 -5.84 5.13 -7.91
C LEU A 12 -5.50 3.71 -8.37
N MET A 13 -4.30 3.23 -8.07
CA MET A 13 -3.86 1.88 -8.42
C MET A 13 -4.67 0.81 -7.67
N PHE A 14 -4.94 1.02 -6.38
CA PHE A 14 -5.78 0.10 -5.62
C PHE A 14 -7.17 -0.03 -6.26
N PHE A 15 -7.78 1.08 -6.68
CA PHE A 15 -9.07 1.06 -7.36
C PHE A 15 -9.03 0.25 -8.65
N GLU A 16 -7.99 0.41 -9.48
CA GLU A 16 -7.82 -0.40 -10.69
C GLU A 16 -7.71 -1.90 -10.38
N VAL A 17 -6.90 -2.27 -9.37
CA VAL A 17 -6.73 -3.67 -8.95
C VAL A 17 -8.01 -4.25 -8.34
N GLU A 18 -8.75 -3.46 -7.56
CA GLU A 18 -10.02 -3.84 -6.96
C GLU A 18 -11.05 -4.21 -8.04
N GLN A 19 -11.12 -3.41 -9.12
CA GLN A 19 -12.00 -3.68 -10.26
C GLN A 19 -11.61 -4.94 -11.06
N MET A 20 -10.34 -5.33 -11.01
CA MET A 20 -9.83 -6.55 -11.65
C MET A 20 -9.97 -7.81 -10.78
N ASN A 21 -10.38 -7.66 -9.52
CA ASN A 21 -10.44 -8.78 -8.59
C ASN A 21 -11.59 -9.74 -8.94
N SER A 22 -11.46 -11.00 -8.52
CA SER A 22 -12.51 -12.00 -8.73
C SER A 22 -13.83 -11.54 -8.08
N PRO A 23 -15.00 -11.73 -8.72
CA PRO A 23 -16.29 -11.35 -8.15
C PRO A 23 -16.63 -12.10 -6.85
N PHE A 24 -15.91 -13.19 -6.55
CA PHE A 24 -16.04 -13.95 -5.30
C PHE A 24 -14.99 -13.55 -4.25
N LYS A 25 -14.08 -12.64 -4.57
CA LYS A 25 -12.99 -12.20 -3.71
C LYS A 25 -13.22 -10.75 -3.29
N ASN A 26 -13.84 -10.59 -2.12
CA ASN A 26 -14.27 -9.30 -1.58
C ASN A 26 -13.15 -8.42 -1.02
N CYS A 27 -11.92 -8.92 -0.93
CA CYS A 27 -10.77 -8.17 -0.43
C CYS A 27 -9.45 -8.71 -1.00
N ILE A 28 -8.43 -7.87 -1.02
CA ILE A 28 -7.06 -8.24 -1.39
C ILE A 28 -6.37 -8.79 -0.14
N ASP A 29 -5.78 -9.98 -0.22
CA ASP A 29 -5.12 -10.57 0.95
C ASP A 29 -3.82 -9.83 1.31
N LEU A 30 -3.00 -9.50 0.30
CA LEU A 30 -1.73 -8.80 0.48
C LEU A 30 -1.59 -7.71 -0.58
N TYR A 31 -1.38 -6.47 -0.14
CA TYR A 31 -1.07 -5.35 -1.01
C TYR A 31 0.31 -4.79 -0.68
N TYR A 32 1.16 -4.63 -1.69
CA TYR A 32 2.60 -4.47 -1.50
C TYR A 32 3.11 -3.19 -2.15
N GLN A 33 3.82 -2.35 -1.38
CA GLN A 33 4.65 -1.31 -1.97
C GLN A 33 5.94 -1.96 -2.45
N HIS A 34 6.11 -2.07 -3.77
CA HIS A 34 7.25 -2.80 -4.35
C HIS A 34 8.58 -2.08 -4.11
N HIS A 35 8.63 -0.75 -4.23
CA HIS A 35 9.84 0.01 -3.91
C HIS A 35 9.48 1.22 -3.07
N VAL A 36 10.35 1.59 -2.14
CA VAL A 36 10.20 2.84 -1.40
C VAL A 36 10.41 4.00 -2.37
N ASP A 37 9.42 4.88 -2.48
CA ASP A 37 9.53 6.08 -3.29
C ASP A 37 10.38 7.13 -2.55
N PRO A 38 11.52 7.56 -3.10
CA PRO A 38 12.37 8.55 -2.44
C PRO A 38 11.72 9.93 -2.34
N ASN A 39 10.68 10.21 -3.12
CA ASN A 39 10.01 11.51 -3.15
C ASN A 39 8.80 11.60 -2.21
N THR A 40 8.33 10.47 -1.69
CA THR A 40 7.19 10.41 -0.78
C THR A 40 7.64 9.90 0.59
N PRO A 41 7.34 10.61 1.69
CA PRO A 41 7.57 10.08 3.03
C PRO A 41 6.89 8.72 3.20
N ILE A 42 7.64 7.72 3.63
CA ILE A 42 7.13 6.34 3.75
C ILE A 42 5.91 6.26 4.69
N GLU A 43 5.85 7.15 5.69
CA GLU A 43 4.72 7.24 6.63
C GLU A 43 3.42 7.59 5.92
N ASP A 44 3.43 8.46 4.91
CA ASP A 44 2.23 8.83 4.14
C ASP A 44 1.74 7.64 3.30
N THR A 45 2.68 6.92 2.67
CA THR A 45 2.42 5.68 1.95
C THR A 45 1.78 4.65 2.88
N VAL A 46 2.43 4.35 4.02
CA VAL A 46 1.97 3.31 4.95
C VAL A 46 0.67 3.71 5.65
N CYS A 47 0.47 4.99 6.01
CA CYS A 47 -0.79 5.46 6.55
C CYS A 47 -1.94 5.26 5.56
N THR A 48 -1.70 5.47 4.27
CA THR A 48 -2.70 5.24 3.21
C THR A 48 -3.04 3.75 3.08
N LEU A 49 -2.00 2.90 3.05
CA LEU A 49 -2.16 1.45 3.01
C LEU A 49 -2.89 0.92 4.27
N ALA A 50 -2.58 1.45 5.46
CA ALA A 50 -3.23 1.08 6.71
C ALA A 50 -4.71 1.47 6.75
N LYS A 51 -5.12 2.56 6.09
CA LYS A 51 -6.55 2.90 5.93
C LYS A 51 -7.29 1.84 5.13
N LEU A 52 -6.71 1.35 4.03
CA LEU A 52 -7.30 0.26 3.25
C LEU A 52 -7.48 -1.02 4.07
N VAL A 53 -6.55 -1.28 5.00
CA VAL A 53 -6.68 -2.39 5.97
C VAL A 53 -7.83 -2.15 6.94
N LYS A 54 -7.92 -0.95 7.52
CA LYS A 54 -9.01 -0.57 8.44
C LYS A 54 -10.38 -0.62 7.77
N GLU A 55 -10.46 -0.29 6.49
CA GLU A 55 -11.68 -0.39 5.67
C GLU A 55 -12.04 -1.83 5.29
N GLY A 56 -11.18 -2.82 5.58
CA GLY A 56 -11.38 -4.23 5.24
C GLY A 56 -11.17 -4.57 3.77
N LYS A 57 -10.69 -3.61 2.98
CA LYS A 57 -10.40 -3.78 1.54
C LYS A 57 -9.14 -4.60 1.29
N VAL A 58 -8.18 -4.48 2.20
CA VAL A 58 -6.91 -5.22 2.21
C VAL A 58 -6.76 -5.95 3.55
N LYS A 59 -6.29 -7.19 3.58
CA LYS A 59 -6.02 -7.88 4.86
C LYS A 59 -4.65 -7.53 5.44
N TYR A 60 -3.63 -7.54 4.59
CA TYR A 60 -2.25 -7.28 5.00
C TYR A 60 -1.56 -6.36 4.01
N ILE A 61 -0.66 -5.54 4.53
CA ILE A 61 0.22 -4.69 3.72
C ILE A 61 1.65 -5.19 3.87
N GLY A 62 2.47 -4.93 2.87
CA GLY A 62 3.90 -5.19 2.98
C GLY A 62 4.74 -4.23 2.14
N LEU A 63 6.03 -4.21 2.45
CA LEU A 63 7.02 -3.34 1.83
C LEU A 63 8.17 -4.20 1.30
N SER A 64 8.48 -4.09 0.00
CA SER A 64 9.73 -4.64 -0.56
C SER A 64 10.82 -3.59 -0.51
N GLU A 65 12.06 -4.08 -0.61
CA GLU A 65 13.25 -3.24 -0.84
C GLU A 65 13.35 -2.05 0.12
N CYS A 66 12.78 -2.23 1.30
CA CYS A 66 12.70 -1.24 2.35
C CYS A 66 13.87 -1.45 3.30
N SER A 67 14.61 -0.37 3.60
CA SER A 67 15.71 -0.46 4.57
C SER A 67 15.15 -0.83 5.96
N ALA A 68 15.97 -1.46 6.79
CA ALA A 68 15.56 -1.80 8.16
C ALA A 68 15.17 -0.56 8.98
N GLU A 69 15.81 0.59 8.73
CA GLU A 69 15.47 1.87 9.37
C GLU A 69 14.09 2.35 8.94
N THR A 70 13.84 2.38 7.63
CA THR A 70 12.54 2.75 7.05
C THR A 70 11.43 1.85 7.60
N LEU A 71 11.66 0.54 7.65
CA LEU A 71 10.71 -0.42 8.18
C LEU A 71 10.39 -0.16 9.66
N ARG A 72 11.39 0.16 10.49
CA ARG A 72 11.19 0.48 11.91
C ARG A 72 10.37 1.75 12.13
N ARG A 73 10.54 2.77 11.28
CA ARG A 73 9.78 4.03 11.38
C ARG A 73 8.28 3.83 11.20
N VAL A 74 7.91 2.88 10.35
CA VAL A 74 6.50 2.62 10.00
C VAL A 74 5.92 1.39 10.70
N TYR A 75 6.76 0.61 11.37
CA TYR A 75 6.30 -0.54 12.15
C TYR A 75 5.45 -0.08 13.33
N GLY A 76 4.15 -0.38 13.29
CA GLY A 76 3.20 -0.04 14.35
C GLY A 76 2.26 1.13 14.02
N ILE A 77 2.35 1.70 12.82
CA ILE A 77 1.29 2.55 12.24
C ILE A 77 0.06 1.70 11.90
#